data_AF-A0A4Y2ATD2-F1
#
_entry.id   AF-A0A4Y2ATD2-F1
#
_cell.length_a   1.000
_cell.length_b   1.000
_cell.length_c   1.000
_cell.angle_alpha   90.00
_cell.angle_beta   90.00
_cell.angle_gamma   90.00
#
_symmetry.space_group_name_H-M   'P 1'
#
loop_
_entity.id
_entity.type
_entity.pdbx_description
1 polymer ?
#
loop_
_entity_poly.entity_id
_entity_poly.type
_entity_poly.pdbx_seq_one_letter_code
_entity_poly.pdbx_strand_id
1 'polypeptide(L)'
;MQTITGPVNLISAYSSPDLQDTAQDLANLLTKIGPEQALIGSDMNALSTLWGYANNSSRGNIMEDLISGLNLHLLNEKDSEPTYQHRNAKGCPDLKLVKEVNLARTTSWKVRNELNVSDHKYIHTQLGISVQSRTYTRCETAYRGHRKFSMHFRKKIPQIQQLLDCNTREQLDETTNFLQTAIFSCCRKANKLKKFKRSTKVTWWTQELDIKKKEMRAVEKSANNTTSTEQTTR
;
A
#
# COMPACT_ATOMS: atom_id res chain seq x y z
N MET A 1 11.02 -22.50 -9.53
CA MET A 1 10.54 -21.23 -8.96
C MET A 1 9.02 -21.29 -8.96
N GLN A 2 8.39 -21.49 -7.80
CA GLN A 2 6.93 -21.45 -7.70
C GLN A 2 6.49 -20.00 -7.95
N THR A 3 5.66 -19.82 -8.97
CA THR A 3 4.97 -18.56 -9.22
C THR A 3 4.09 -18.23 -8.02
N ILE A 4 4.19 -17.00 -7.54
CA ILE A 4 3.27 -16.42 -6.54
C ILE A 4 1.84 -16.52 -7.11
N THR A 5 1.00 -17.40 -6.55
CA THR A 5 -0.31 -17.77 -7.11
C THR A 5 -1.52 -17.10 -6.44
N GLY A 6 -1.31 -16.11 -5.58
CA GLY A 6 -2.38 -15.39 -4.87
C GLY A 6 -2.31 -13.87 -4.99
N PRO A 7 -3.40 -13.15 -4.68
CA PRO A 7 -3.36 -11.70 -4.50
C PRO A 7 -2.38 -11.33 -3.37
N VAL A 8 -1.73 -10.18 -3.50
CA VAL A 8 -0.90 -9.60 -2.44
C VAL A 8 -1.70 -8.51 -1.75
N ASN A 9 -1.98 -8.70 -0.46
CA ASN A 9 -2.65 -7.72 0.37
C ASN A 9 -1.67 -6.64 0.83
N LEU A 10 -2.03 -5.36 0.67
CA LEU A 10 -1.25 -4.24 1.19
C LEU A 10 -1.95 -3.70 2.43
N ILE A 11 -1.29 -3.82 3.59
CA ILE A 11 -1.84 -3.43 4.89
C ILE A 11 -1.02 -2.28 5.44
N SER A 12 -1.70 -1.21 5.86
CA SER A 12 -1.11 -0.11 6.61
C SER A 12 -1.68 -0.13 8.02
N ALA A 13 -0.81 -0.06 9.03
CA ALA A 13 -1.23 0.05 10.42
C ALA A 13 -0.51 1.20 11.11
N TYR A 14 -1.13 1.77 12.12
CA TYR A 14 -0.54 2.78 12.98
C TYR A 14 -1.02 2.50 14.40
N SER A 15 -0.09 2.41 15.34
CA SER A 15 -0.41 2.21 16.75
C SER A 15 -0.06 3.46 17.55
N SER A 16 -1.10 4.09 18.10
CA SER A 16 -0.99 5.09 19.18
C SER A 16 -0.95 4.35 20.56
N PRO A 17 -1.25 4.92 21.74
CA PRO A 17 -0.79 4.35 23.01
C PRO A 17 -1.20 2.88 23.26
N ASP A 18 -2.32 2.42 22.70
CA ASP A 18 -2.81 1.05 22.88
C ASP A 18 -2.33 0.10 21.76
N LEU A 19 -1.14 -0.49 21.94
CA LEU A 19 -0.60 -1.48 21.02
C LEU A 19 -1.41 -2.77 20.99
N GLN A 20 -1.93 -3.18 22.15
CA GLN A 20 -2.52 -4.50 22.30
C GLN A 20 -3.74 -4.68 21.39
N ASP A 21 -4.62 -3.67 21.35
CA ASP A 21 -5.79 -3.67 20.46
C ASP A 21 -5.35 -3.66 18.98
N THR A 22 -4.36 -2.83 18.65
CA THR A 22 -3.83 -2.73 17.28
C THR A 22 -3.22 -4.07 16.81
N ALA A 23 -2.46 -4.73 17.68
CA ALA A 23 -1.84 -6.03 17.42
C ALA A 23 -2.90 -7.12 17.29
N GLN A 24 -3.93 -7.11 18.13
CA GLN A 24 -5.04 -8.06 18.06
C GLN A 24 -5.86 -7.89 16.78
N ASP A 25 -6.15 -6.66 16.37
CA ASP A 25 -6.84 -6.38 15.11
C ASP A 25 -6.02 -6.81 13.90
N LEU A 26 -4.72 -6.55 13.92
CA LEU A 26 -3.80 -7.02 12.87
C LEU A 26 -3.77 -8.55 12.83
N ALA A 27 -3.73 -9.23 13.98
CA ALA A 27 -3.77 -10.69 14.06
C ALA A 27 -5.08 -11.26 13.50
N ASN A 28 -6.22 -10.67 13.87
CA ASN A 28 -7.54 -11.05 13.40
C ASN A 28 -7.66 -10.88 11.88
N LEU A 29 -7.15 -9.76 11.35
CA LEU A 29 -7.13 -9.49 9.91
C LEU A 29 -6.25 -10.51 9.17
N LEU A 30 -5.03 -10.75 9.65
CA LEU A 30 -4.10 -11.69 9.01
C LEU A 30 -4.62 -13.13 9.04
N THR A 31 -5.36 -13.50 10.08
CA THR A 31 -6.04 -14.80 10.19
C THR A 31 -7.19 -14.90 9.18
N LYS A 32 -8.02 -13.85 9.05
CA LYS A 32 -9.11 -13.80 8.05
C LYS A 32 -8.61 -13.87 6.61
N ILE A 33 -7.45 -13.27 6.33
CA ILE A 33 -6.76 -13.34 5.03
C ILE A 33 -6.28 -14.78 4.72
N GLY A 34 -6.19 -15.68 5.70
CA GLY A 34 -5.97 -17.11 5.48
C GLY A 34 -4.59 -17.42 4.88
N PRO A 35 -4.48 -18.17 3.78
CA PRO A 35 -3.19 -18.48 3.16
C PRO A 35 -2.66 -17.38 2.22
N GLU A 36 -3.41 -16.30 2.01
CA GLU A 36 -2.97 -15.24 1.09
C GLU A 36 -1.78 -14.46 1.63
N GLN A 37 -1.01 -13.89 0.69
CA GLN A 37 0.18 -13.11 0.97
C GLN A 37 -0.18 -11.69 1.44
N ALA A 38 0.68 -11.10 2.27
CA ALA A 38 0.49 -9.73 2.72
C ALA A 38 1.83 -9.00 2.89
N LEU A 39 1.86 -7.72 2.51
CA LEU A 39 2.89 -6.76 2.87
C LEU A 39 2.29 -5.76 3.86
N ILE A 40 2.87 -5.67 5.05
CA ILE A 40 2.40 -4.81 6.13
C ILE A 40 3.43 -3.71 6.34
N GLY A 41 3.02 -2.45 6.19
CA GLY A 41 3.78 -1.29 6.67
C GLY A 41 3.11 -0.74 7.91
N SER A 42 3.85 -0.57 9.00
CA SER A 42 3.25 -0.12 10.25
C SER A 42 4.19 0.75 11.07
N ASP A 43 3.70 1.88 11.56
CA ASP A 43 4.36 2.59 12.65
C ASP A 43 3.79 2.07 13.97
N MET A 44 4.62 1.29 14.68
CA MET A 44 4.22 0.58 15.90
C MET A 44 4.74 1.26 17.17
N ASN A 45 5.61 2.26 17.07
CA ASN A 45 6.25 2.88 18.24
C ASN A 45 6.75 1.83 19.27
N ALA A 46 7.34 0.74 18.78
CA ALA A 46 7.75 -0.43 19.56
C ALA A 46 9.27 -0.58 19.48
N LEU A 47 9.94 -0.71 20.63
CA LEU A 47 11.40 -0.82 20.70
C LEU A 47 11.77 -2.28 20.79
N SER A 48 12.61 -2.76 19.88
CA SER A 48 13.16 -4.12 19.91
C SER A 48 14.57 -4.14 19.33
N THR A 49 15.38 -5.02 19.91
CA THR A 49 16.71 -5.36 19.40
C THR A 49 16.70 -5.99 18.01
N LEU A 50 15.58 -6.58 17.56
CA LEU A 50 15.43 -7.19 16.24
C LEU A 50 15.46 -6.17 15.09
N TRP A 51 14.99 -4.93 15.34
CA TRP A 51 14.98 -3.85 14.35
C TRP A 51 15.81 -2.64 14.76
N GLY A 52 16.85 -2.85 15.57
CA GLY A 52 17.94 -1.88 15.74
C GLY A 52 17.95 -1.07 17.04
N TYR A 53 17.10 -1.40 18.03
CA TYR A 53 17.20 -0.77 19.36
C TYR A 53 18.19 -1.50 20.28
N ALA A 54 18.64 -0.82 21.33
CA ALA A 54 19.54 -1.39 22.33
C ALA A 54 18.83 -2.38 23.28
N ASN A 55 17.53 -2.19 23.49
CA ASN A 55 16.72 -2.97 24.39
C ASN A 55 15.28 -3.11 23.86
N ASN A 56 14.59 -4.12 24.37
CA ASN A 56 13.18 -4.32 24.09
C ASN A 56 12.32 -3.52 25.07
N SER A 57 11.21 -2.96 24.58
CA SER A 57 10.10 -2.49 25.42
C SER A 57 8.99 -3.54 25.49
N SER A 58 8.05 -3.40 26.42
CA SER A 58 6.86 -4.27 26.48
C SER A 58 6.09 -4.27 25.15
N ARG A 59 6.07 -3.12 24.46
CA ARG A 59 5.51 -2.98 23.11
C ARG A 59 6.31 -3.78 22.07
N GLY A 60 7.64 -3.74 22.16
CA GLY A 60 8.53 -4.57 21.34
C GLY A 60 8.21 -6.05 21.48
N ASN A 61 8.12 -6.54 22.71
CA ASN A 61 7.85 -7.95 22.99
C ASN A 61 6.51 -8.42 22.41
N ILE A 62 5.44 -7.61 22.54
CA ILE A 62 4.13 -7.92 21.92
C ILE A 62 4.25 -8.06 20.39
N MET A 63 5.02 -7.18 19.75
CA MET A 63 5.25 -7.26 18.31
C MET A 63 6.12 -8.46 17.92
N GLU A 64 7.12 -8.81 18.71
CA GLU A 64 7.94 -10.01 18.49
C GLU A 64 7.11 -11.29 18.60
N ASP A 65 6.22 -11.38 19.60
CA ASP A 65 5.29 -12.47 19.78
C ASP A 65 4.31 -12.57 18.61
N LEU A 66 3.78 -11.43 18.13
CA LEU A 66 2.91 -11.39 16.95
C LEU A 66 3.64 -11.87 15.68
N ILE A 67 4.86 -11.37 15.45
CA ILE A 67 5.69 -11.73 14.29
C ILE A 67 5.95 -13.25 14.31
N SER A 68 6.35 -13.78 15.46
CA SER A 68 6.66 -15.20 15.62
C SER A 68 5.40 -16.07 15.52
N GLY A 69 4.33 -15.70 16.22
CA GLY A 69 3.07 -16.45 16.28
C GLY A 69 2.34 -16.53 14.94
N LEU A 70 2.53 -15.55 14.05
CA LEU A 70 1.93 -15.53 12.72
C LEU A 70 2.92 -15.85 11.60
N ASN A 71 4.14 -16.28 11.92
CA ASN A 71 5.22 -16.55 10.97
C ASN A 71 5.44 -15.42 9.96
N LEU A 72 5.48 -14.18 10.45
CA LEU A 72 5.77 -13.00 9.63
C LEU A 72 7.28 -12.83 9.48
N HIS A 73 7.69 -12.34 8.31
CA HIS A 73 9.07 -12.00 8.00
C HIS A 73 9.30 -10.51 8.17
N LEU A 74 10.18 -10.12 9.09
CA LEU A 74 10.64 -8.74 9.24
C LEU A 74 11.63 -8.39 8.12
N LEU A 75 11.36 -7.30 7.38
CA LEU A 75 12.26 -6.81 6.33
C LEU A 75 13.20 -5.70 6.81
N ASN A 76 12.96 -5.12 7.99
CA ASN A 76 13.87 -4.14 8.56
C ASN A 76 15.23 -4.79 8.82
N GLU A 77 16.30 -4.11 8.42
CA GLU A 77 17.66 -4.54 8.73
C GLU A 77 18.13 -3.83 10.01
N LYS A 78 18.74 -4.59 10.93
CA LYS A 78 19.16 -4.10 12.25
C LYS A 78 20.12 -2.91 12.16
N ASP A 79 21.02 -2.93 11.18
CA ASP A 79 22.06 -1.91 10.98
C ASP A 79 21.66 -0.88 9.91
N SER A 80 20.36 -0.78 9.59
CA SER A 80 19.84 0.19 8.63
C SER A 80 19.83 1.63 9.18
N GLU A 81 19.69 2.59 8.27
CA GLU A 81 19.39 3.97 8.62
C GLU A 81 18.08 4.05 9.44
N PRO A 82 18.01 4.92 10.47
CA PRO A 82 16.81 5.03 11.29
C PRO A 82 15.61 5.52 10.47
N THR A 83 14.44 4.93 10.71
CA THR A 83 13.19 5.36 10.05
C THR A 83 12.60 6.62 10.66
N TYR A 84 13.01 6.99 11.87
CA TYR A 84 12.63 8.20 12.57
C TYR A 84 13.87 8.93 13.07
N GLN A 85 13.94 10.24 12.85
CA GLN A 85 15.02 11.10 13.32
C GLN A 85 14.50 12.50 13.62
N HIS A 86 14.49 12.87 14.91
CA HIS A 86 14.14 14.20 15.38
C HIS A 86 15.22 14.75 16.31
N ARG A 87 15.94 15.81 15.92
CA ARG A 87 17.00 16.50 16.70
C ARG A 87 17.95 15.58 17.50
N ASN A 88 17.52 15.10 18.66
CA ASN A 88 18.27 14.27 19.60
C ASN A 88 17.77 12.81 19.71
N ALA A 89 16.71 12.43 19.00
CA ALA A 89 16.09 11.12 19.00
C ALA A 89 16.23 10.46 17.62
N LYS A 90 16.65 9.19 17.61
CA LYS A 90 16.72 8.34 16.40
C LYS A 90 16.13 6.98 16.74
N GLY A 91 15.44 6.38 15.79
CA GLY A 91 14.86 5.06 15.99
C GLY A 91 14.25 4.46 14.73
N CYS A 92 13.74 3.25 14.86
CA CYS A 92 13.07 2.48 13.82
C CYS A 92 11.65 2.06 14.26
N PRO A 93 10.73 3.01 14.58
CA PRO A 93 9.37 2.66 14.97
C PRO A 93 8.53 2.10 13.79
N ASP A 94 8.96 2.38 12.55
CA ASP A 94 8.30 1.94 11.33
C ASP A 94 8.79 0.54 10.91
N LEU A 95 7.89 -0.44 10.97
CA LEU A 95 8.15 -1.83 10.61
C LEU A 95 7.59 -2.17 9.24
N LYS A 96 8.34 -3.01 8.52
CA LYS A 96 7.89 -3.66 7.29
C LYS A 96 7.89 -5.17 7.51
N LEU A 97 6.69 -5.75 7.52
CA LEU A 97 6.49 -7.19 7.71
C LEU A 97 5.91 -7.80 6.45
N VAL A 98 6.25 -9.06 6.19
CA VAL A 98 5.72 -9.85 5.07
C VAL A 98 5.14 -11.15 5.58
N LYS A 99 3.92 -11.45 5.16
CA LYS A 99 3.33 -12.77 5.30
C LYS A 99 3.58 -13.53 4.01
N GLU A 100 4.15 -14.73 4.15
CA GLU A 100 4.60 -15.65 3.09
C GLU A 100 6.06 -15.44 2.65
N VAL A 101 6.82 -16.54 2.64
CA VAL A 101 8.28 -16.55 2.48
C VAL A 101 8.74 -16.22 1.06
N ASN A 102 8.02 -16.65 0.02
CA ASN A 102 8.40 -16.36 -1.36
C ASN A 102 8.24 -14.86 -1.67
N LEU A 103 7.20 -14.21 -1.14
CA LEU A 103 7.05 -12.76 -1.23
C LEU A 103 8.19 -12.05 -0.49
N ALA A 104 8.54 -12.52 0.72
CA ALA A 104 9.65 -11.92 1.48
C ALA A 104 10.97 -11.96 0.71
N ARG A 105 11.29 -13.10 0.09
CA ARG A 105 12.53 -13.29 -0.70
C ARG A 105 12.62 -12.43 -1.96
N THR A 106 11.47 -12.01 -2.49
CA THR A 106 11.39 -11.19 -3.71
C THR A 106 11.14 -9.72 -3.41
N THR A 107 11.04 -9.34 -2.14
CA THR A 107 10.79 -7.97 -1.71
C THR A 107 12.07 -7.35 -1.17
N SER A 108 12.43 -6.16 -1.68
CA SER A 108 13.50 -5.36 -1.09
C SER A 108 12.95 -4.19 -0.30
N TRP A 109 13.68 -3.82 0.75
CA TRP A 109 13.35 -2.73 1.65
C TRP A 109 14.58 -1.85 1.86
N LYS A 110 14.38 -0.54 1.91
CA LYS A 110 15.42 0.41 2.34
C LYS A 110 14.81 1.72 2.80
N VAL A 111 15.47 2.36 3.75
CA VAL A 111 15.18 3.75 4.12
C VAL A 111 15.79 4.69 3.08
N ARG A 112 15.02 5.69 2.64
CA ARG A 112 15.44 6.71 1.70
C ARG A 112 15.90 7.93 2.46
N ASN A 113 17.11 8.39 2.13
CA ASN A 113 17.61 9.67 2.57
C ASN A 113 17.12 10.78 1.64
N GLU A 114 15.82 11.05 1.69
CA GLU A 114 15.20 12.15 0.96
C GLU A 114 14.65 13.18 1.93
N LEU A 115 14.94 14.45 1.62
CA LEU A 115 14.38 15.58 2.35
C LEU A 115 12.85 15.52 2.39
N ASN A 116 12.35 15.63 3.60
CA ASN A 116 10.94 15.75 3.89
C ASN A 116 10.77 16.60 5.18
N VAL A 117 9.55 17.07 5.43
CA VAL A 117 9.23 17.98 6.56
C VAL A 117 8.77 17.17 7.80
N SER A 118 8.80 15.85 7.73
CA SER A 118 8.51 14.94 8.85
C SER A 118 9.81 14.48 9.50
N ASP A 119 9.70 14.12 10.77
CA ASP A 119 10.77 13.41 11.48
C ASP A 119 10.89 11.95 11.00
N HIS A 120 9.88 11.40 10.31
CA HIS A 120 9.97 10.09 9.68
C HIS A 120 10.65 10.15 8.31
N LYS A 121 11.48 9.15 8.02
CA LYS A 121 12.13 8.96 6.72
C LYS A 121 11.25 8.08 5.83
N TYR A 122 11.31 8.34 4.53
CA TYR A 122 10.60 7.51 3.57
C TYR A 122 11.16 6.08 3.54
N ILE A 123 10.29 5.10 3.63
CA ILE A 123 10.62 3.70 3.38
C ILE A 123 10.28 3.35 1.95
N HIS A 124 11.26 2.83 1.21
CA HIS A 124 11.08 2.32 -0.12
C HIS A 124 11.04 0.80 -0.11
N THR A 125 9.93 0.25 -0.61
CA THR A 125 9.75 -1.20 -0.75
C THR A 125 9.49 -1.53 -2.20
N GLN A 126 10.25 -2.47 -2.76
CA GLN A 126 10.08 -2.95 -4.13
C GLN A 126 9.67 -4.42 -4.08
N LEU A 127 8.50 -4.71 -4.64
CA LEU A 127 7.92 -6.05 -4.72
C LEU A 127 8.31 -6.71 -6.03
N GLY A 128 8.97 -7.87 -5.97
CA GLY A 128 9.30 -8.70 -7.14
C GLY A 128 8.12 -9.52 -7.67
N ILE A 129 6.95 -8.88 -7.82
CA ILE A 129 5.71 -9.55 -8.26
C ILE A 129 5.35 -9.17 -9.69
N SER A 130 4.79 -10.12 -10.43
CA SER A 130 4.21 -9.87 -11.75
C SER A 130 2.82 -9.25 -11.60
N VAL A 131 2.73 -7.94 -11.77
CA VAL A 131 1.43 -7.24 -11.76
C VAL A 131 0.77 -7.41 -13.13
N GLN A 132 -0.32 -8.16 -13.20
CA GLN A 132 -1.24 -8.06 -14.32
C GLN A 132 -1.96 -6.70 -14.23
N SER A 133 -1.37 -5.67 -14.83
CA SER A 133 -1.99 -4.35 -14.93
C SER A 133 -3.26 -4.47 -15.77
N ARG A 134 -4.41 -4.66 -15.12
CA ARG A 134 -5.72 -4.48 -15.75
C ARG A 134 -5.86 -3.00 -16.06
N THR A 135 -5.54 -2.62 -17.29
CA THR A 135 -5.89 -1.29 -17.78
C THR A 135 -7.41 -1.21 -17.80
N TYR A 136 -7.98 -0.43 -16.88
CA TYR A 136 -9.41 -0.17 -16.90
C TYR A 136 -9.75 0.44 -18.25
N THR A 137 -10.58 -0.26 -19.01
CA THR A 137 -11.08 0.25 -20.27
C THR A 137 -12.15 1.27 -19.93
N ARG A 138 -11.89 2.55 -20.19
CA ARG A 138 -12.86 3.60 -19.93
C ARG A 138 -13.83 3.66 -21.10
N CYS A 139 -15.12 3.58 -20.79
CA CYS A 139 -16.17 3.93 -21.75
C CYS A 139 -16.24 5.45 -21.82
N GLU A 140 -16.05 6.00 -23.02
CA GLU A 140 -16.18 7.44 -23.23
C GLU A 140 -17.66 7.83 -23.27
N THR A 141 -18.19 8.28 -22.14
CA THR A 141 -19.61 8.66 -21.98
C THR A 141 -19.90 10.09 -22.43
N ALA A 142 -18.88 10.91 -22.70
CA ALA A 142 -19.02 12.33 -23.01
C ALA A 142 -19.75 12.62 -24.35
N TYR A 143 -19.87 11.65 -25.26
CA TYR A 143 -20.52 11.84 -26.55
C TYR A 143 -21.52 10.74 -26.90
N ARG A 144 -22.82 11.09 -26.91
CA ARG A 144 -23.94 10.42 -27.63
C ARG A 144 -24.18 8.91 -27.38
N GLY A 145 -23.46 8.26 -26.47
CA GLY A 145 -23.61 6.83 -26.18
C GLY A 145 -24.88 6.46 -25.39
N HIS A 146 -25.45 7.40 -24.63
CA HIS A 146 -26.58 7.13 -23.74
C HIS A 146 -27.81 6.54 -24.46
N ARG A 147 -28.21 7.09 -25.63
CA ARG A 147 -29.35 6.54 -26.39
C ARG A 147 -29.12 5.11 -26.86
N LYS A 148 -27.90 4.81 -27.33
CA LYS A 148 -27.51 3.45 -27.76
C LYS A 148 -27.43 2.51 -26.56
N PHE A 149 -26.89 2.98 -25.43
CA PHE A 149 -26.86 2.24 -24.18
C PHE A 149 -28.28 1.87 -23.74
N SER A 150 -29.18 2.85 -23.63
CA SER A 150 -30.57 2.62 -23.24
C SER A 150 -31.30 1.67 -24.19
N MET A 151 -31.04 1.75 -25.50
CA MET A 151 -31.58 0.81 -26.48
C MET A 151 -31.10 -0.63 -26.24
N HIS A 152 -29.82 -0.83 -25.95
CA HIS A 152 -29.28 -2.16 -25.65
C HIS A 152 -29.70 -2.67 -24.27
N PHE A 153 -29.72 -1.80 -23.27
CA PHE A 153 -30.05 -2.15 -21.90
C PHE A 153 -31.54 -2.48 -21.74
N ARG A 154 -32.44 -1.79 -22.46
CA ARG A 154 -33.87 -2.13 -22.51
C ARG A 154 -34.12 -3.59 -22.92
N LYS A 155 -33.31 -4.15 -23.82
CA LYS A 155 -33.40 -5.56 -24.22
C LYS A 155 -33.00 -6.53 -23.11
N LYS A 156 -32.34 -6.07 -22.07
CA LYS A 156 -31.93 -6.85 -20.89
C LYS A 156 -32.91 -6.75 -19.72
N ILE A 157 -33.82 -5.77 -19.72
CA ILE A 157 -34.79 -5.56 -18.64
C ILE A 157 -35.64 -6.80 -18.34
N PRO A 158 -36.18 -7.55 -19.32
CA PRO A 158 -36.98 -8.73 -19.02
C PRO A 158 -36.20 -9.81 -18.26
N GLN A 159 -34.92 -9.99 -18.60
CA GLN A 159 -34.02 -10.94 -17.92
C GLN A 159 -33.68 -10.47 -16.51
N ILE A 160 -33.56 -9.15 -16.30
CA ILE A 160 -33.33 -8.57 -14.96
C ILE A 160 -34.58 -8.75 -14.09
N GLN A 161 -35.78 -8.53 -14.65
CA GLN A 161 -37.03 -8.66 -13.91
C GLN A 161 -37.27 -10.09 -13.40
N GLN A 162 -36.85 -11.09 -14.16
CA GLN A 162 -36.89 -12.50 -13.74
C GLN A 162 -35.92 -12.83 -12.59
N LEU A 163 -34.93 -11.97 -12.34
CA LEU A 163 -33.91 -12.16 -11.31
C LEU A 163 -34.18 -11.31 -10.05
N LEU A 164 -35.27 -10.53 -10.01
CA LEU A 164 -35.59 -9.68 -8.85
C LEU A 164 -36.11 -10.48 -7.64
N ASP A 165 -36.55 -11.72 -7.84
CA ASP A 165 -37.02 -12.62 -6.78
C ASP A 165 -35.85 -13.40 -6.15
N CYS A 166 -34.86 -12.66 -5.62
CA CYS A 166 -33.71 -13.24 -4.91
C CYS A 166 -34.04 -13.52 -3.44
N ASN A 167 -34.06 -14.78 -3.03
CA ASN A 167 -34.29 -15.19 -1.63
C ASN A 167 -33.05 -15.83 -0.97
N THR A 168 -31.96 -15.98 -1.72
CA THR A 168 -30.71 -16.61 -1.26
C THR A 168 -29.49 -15.76 -1.62
N ARG A 169 -28.38 -15.99 -0.92
CA ARG A 169 -27.12 -15.28 -1.16
C ARG A 169 -26.57 -15.59 -2.56
N GLU A 170 -26.70 -16.83 -2.99
CA GLU A 170 -26.23 -17.30 -4.29
C GLU A 170 -26.97 -16.61 -5.42
N GLN A 171 -28.31 -16.49 -5.31
CA GLN A 171 -29.13 -15.74 -6.27
C GLN A 171 -28.77 -14.26 -6.32
N LEU A 172 -28.42 -13.66 -5.16
CA LEU A 172 -27.99 -12.26 -5.08
C LEU A 172 -26.64 -12.05 -5.80
N ASP A 173 -25.67 -12.95 -5.57
CA ASP A 173 -24.36 -12.91 -6.22
C ASP A 173 -24.48 -13.14 -7.73
N GLU A 174 -25.33 -14.07 -8.17
CA GLU A 174 -25.64 -14.30 -9.59
C GLU A 174 -26.29 -13.08 -10.24
N THR A 175 -27.27 -12.49 -9.58
CA THR A 175 -27.97 -11.28 -10.08
C THR A 175 -27.03 -10.10 -10.18
N THR A 176 -26.16 -9.91 -9.19
CA THR A 176 -25.14 -8.86 -9.19
C THR A 176 -24.15 -9.07 -10.34
N ASN A 177 -23.64 -10.29 -10.53
CA ASN A 177 -22.75 -10.64 -11.63
C ASN A 177 -23.41 -10.43 -13.00
N PHE A 178 -24.68 -10.82 -13.13
CA PHE A 178 -25.45 -10.61 -14.36
C PHE A 178 -25.64 -9.13 -14.67
N LEU A 179 -26.08 -8.33 -13.69
CA LEU A 179 -26.26 -6.88 -13.84
C LEU A 179 -24.96 -6.19 -14.24
N GLN A 180 -23.87 -6.50 -13.54
CA GLN A 180 -22.56 -5.96 -13.83
C GLN A 180 -22.14 -6.29 -15.27
N THR A 181 -22.29 -7.56 -15.68
CA THR A 181 -21.95 -8.01 -17.04
C THR A 181 -22.84 -7.37 -18.10
N ALA A 182 -24.14 -7.23 -17.84
CA ALA A 182 -25.09 -6.59 -18.74
C ALA A 182 -24.79 -5.11 -18.93
N ILE A 183 -24.51 -4.38 -17.85
CA ILE A 183 -24.10 -2.97 -17.88
C ILE A 183 -22.80 -2.83 -18.68
N PHE A 184 -21.76 -3.61 -18.37
CA PHE A 184 -20.49 -3.54 -19.10
C PHE A 184 -20.65 -3.87 -20.58
N SER A 185 -21.42 -4.91 -20.93
CA SER A 185 -21.68 -5.29 -22.32
C SER A 185 -22.39 -4.18 -23.09
N CYS A 186 -23.42 -3.57 -22.49
CA CYS A 186 -24.15 -2.46 -23.11
C CYS A 186 -23.26 -1.23 -23.25
N CYS A 187 -22.45 -0.90 -22.23
CA CYS A 187 -21.48 0.19 -22.26
C CYS A 187 -20.43 0.01 -23.38
N ARG A 188 -19.92 -1.21 -23.59
CA ARG A 188 -18.98 -1.54 -24.67
C ARG A 188 -19.60 -1.40 -26.06
N LYS A 189 -20.88 -1.72 -26.22
CA LYS A 189 -21.61 -1.56 -27.50
C LYS A 189 -21.97 -0.10 -27.80
N ALA A 190 -22.27 0.66 -26.75
CA ALA A 190 -22.75 2.03 -26.86
C ALA A 190 -21.63 3.06 -27.01
N ASN A 191 -20.48 2.83 -26.39
CA ASN A 191 -19.39 3.79 -26.29
C ASN A 191 -18.12 3.27 -26.94
N LYS A 192 -17.28 4.20 -27.43
CA LYS A 192 -15.90 3.85 -27.81
C LYS A 192 -15.12 3.46 -26.56
N LEU A 193 -14.38 2.37 -26.66
CA LEU A 193 -13.47 1.92 -25.63
C LEU A 193 -12.13 2.62 -25.81
N LYS A 194 -11.76 3.45 -24.84
CA LYS A 194 -10.42 4.03 -24.79
C LYS A 194 -9.63 3.33 -23.69
N LYS A 195 -8.41 2.91 -24.02
CA LYS A 195 -7.43 2.54 -22.99
C LYS A 195 -7.22 3.78 -22.13
N PHE A 196 -7.40 3.64 -20.82
CA PHE A 196 -7.05 4.71 -19.91
C PHE A 196 -5.54 4.96 -20.03
N LYS A 197 -5.16 6.10 -20.61
CA LYS A 197 -3.77 6.56 -20.57
C LYS A 197 -3.53 7.07 -19.15
N ARG A 198 -2.78 6.33 -18.35
CA ARG A 198 -2.22 6.88 -17.10
C ARG A 198 -1.36 8.08 -17.52
N SER A 199 -1.75 9.28 -17.09
CA SER A 199 -0.86 10.43 -17.19
C SER A 199 0.36 10.12 -16.33
N THR A 200 1.53 10.05 -16.95
CA THR A 200 2.81 10.06 -16.23
C THR A 200 3.16 11.45 -15.76
N LYS A 201 2.47 12.48 -16.26
CA LYS A 201 2.66 13.87 -15.86
C LYS A 201 1.88 14.13 -14.58
N VAL A 202 2.63 14.36 -13.50
CA VAL A 202 2.11 14.79 -12.21
C VAL A 202 1.63 16.23 -12.35
N THR A 203 0.32 16.47 -12.23
CA THR A 203 -0.28 17.80 -12.50
C THR A 203 -0.12 18.79 -11.35
N TRP A 204 0.18 18.29 -10.14
CA TRP A 204 0.37 19.09 -8.94
C TRP A 204 1.84 19.38 -8.63
N TRP A 205 2.78 18.78 -9.37
CA TRP A 205 4.22 19.00 -9.21
C TRP A 205 4.72 19.96 -10.28
N THR A 206 5.05 21.20 -9.88
CA THR A 206 5.49 22.26 -10.78
C THR A 206 7.01 22.37 -10.80
N GLN A 207 7.56 23.01 -11.84
CA GLN A 207 9.00 23.32 -11.91
C GLN A 207 9.46 24.19 -10.72
N GLU A 208 8.58 25.05 -10.20
CA GLU A 208 8.85 25.85 -9.00
C GLU A 208 9.08 24.96 -7.77
N LEU A 209 8.27 23.90 -7.59
CA LEU A 209 8.48 22.91 -6.52
C LEU A 209 9.79 22.15 -6.69
N ASP A 210 10.21 21.85 -7.92
CA ASP A 210 11.53 21.27 -8.19
C ASP A 210 12.68 22.20 -7.80
N ILE A 211 12.55 23.50 -8.09
CA ILE A 211 13.53 24.52 -7.69
C ILE A 211 13.60 24.60 -6.18
N LYS A 212 12.45 24.73 -5.49
CA LYS A 212 12.38 24.78 -4.02
C LYS A 212 12.96 23.52 -3.37
N LYS A 213 12.71 22.34 -3.94
CA LYS A 213 13.32 21.08 -3.49
C LYS A 213 14.85 21.10 -3.63
N LYS A 214 15.40 21.68 -4.70
CA LYS A 214 16.85 21.82 -4.89
C LYS A 214 17.46 22.83 -3.92
N GLU A 215 16.82 23.97 -3.71
CA GLU A 215 17.25 25.00 -2.75
C GLU A 215 17.33 24.41 -1.33
N MET A 216 16.29 23.71 -0.90
CA MET A 216 16.24 23.05 0.41
C MET A 216 17.40 22.04 0.58
N ARG A 217 17.71 21.25 -0.45
CA ARG A 217 18.85 20.31 -0.47
C ARG A 217 20.20 21.01 -0.37
N ALA A 218 20.35 22.19 -0.97
CA ALA A 218 21.59 22.95 -0.90
C ALA A 218 21.81 23.48 0.53
N VAL A 219 20.76 24.02 1.16
CA VAL A 219 20.81 24.52 2.54
C VAL A 219 21.16 23.40 3.53
N GLU A 220 20.53 22.24 3.41
CA GLU A 220 20.82 21.08 4.27
C GLU A 220 22.27 20.62 4.14
N LYS A 221 22.79 20.48 2.90
CA LYS A 221 24.20 20.11 2.68
C LYS A 221 25.15 21.09 3.34
N SER A 222 24.89 22.39 3.22
CA SER A 222 25.69 23.42 3.88
C SER A 222 25.62 23.30 5.40
N ALA A 223 24.43 23.09 5.98
CA ALA A 223 24.27 22.92 7.42
C ALA A 223 25.02 21.68 7.95
N ASN A 224 24.84 20.52 7.31
CA ASN A 224 25.50 19.27 7.70
C ASN A 224 27.03 19.35 7.59
N ASN A 225 27.55 20.08 6.59
CA ASN A 225 28.98 20.32 6.46
C ASN A 225 29.49 21.15 7.64
N THR A 226 28.82 22.25 8.00
CA THR A 226 29.22 23.09 9.14
C THR A 226 29.20 22.34 10.47
N THR A 227 28.16 21.52 10.72
CA THR A 227 28.05 20.70 11.94
C THR A 227 29.14 19.62 12.02
N SER A 228 29.55 19.05 10.88
CA SER A 228 30.64 18.07 10.83
C SER A 228 32.00 18.70 11.15
N THR A 229 32.25 19.93 10.71
CA THR A 229 33.48 20.67 11.04
C THR A 229 33.55 21.01 12.54
N GLU A 230 32.43 21.38 13.15
CA GLU A 230 32.38 21.68 14.60
C GLU A 230 32.57 20.43 15.48
N GLN A 231 32.10 19.26 15.06
CA GLN A 231 32.33 17.99 15.76
C GLN A 231 33.76 17.45 15.61
N THR A 232 34.48 17.82 14.55
CA THR A 232 35.87 17.41 14.33
C THR A 232 36.88 18.29 15.09
N THR A 233 36.42 19.43 15.63
CA THR A 233 37.27 20.42 16.32
C THR A 233 37.08 20.40 17.85
N ARG A 234 36.45 19.34 18.39
CA ARG A 234 36.34 19.06 19.84
C ARG A 234 36.98 17.71 20.15
#